data_AF-A0A7L1E9V7-F1
#
_entry.id   AF-A0A7L1E9V7-F1
#
_cell.length_a   1.000
_cell.length_b   1.000
_cell.length_c   1.000
_cell.angle_alpha   90.00
_cell.angle_beta   90.00
_cell.angle_gamma   90.00
#
_symmetry.space_group_name_H-M   'P 1'
#
loop_
_entity.id
_entity.type
_entity.pdbx_description
1 polymer ?
#
loop_
_entity_poly.entity_id
_entity_poly.type
_entity_poly.pdbx_seq_one_letter_code
_entity_poly.pdbx_strand_id
1 'polypeptide(L)' 'EDDEGEDEERIPDAAEQELLRLEFTSRMYQSFLEGQDGDFDYSQVDENPDLDDLELLSRDLEDRYFDEEEPSQAPVLQ' A
#
# COMPACT_ATOMS: atom_id res chain seq x y z
N GLU A 1 -2.34 48.59 16.19
CA GLU A 1 -0.98 48.39 15.68
C GLU A 1 -0.97 46.97 15.20
N ASP A 2 -1.12 46.84 13.88
CA ASP A 2 -1.19 45.57 13.18
C ASP A 2 0.21 44.97 13.20
N ASP A 3 0.38 43.95 14.05
CA ASP A 3 1.56 43.08 14.07
C ASP A 3 1.43 42.09 12.90
N GLU A 4 1.45 42.64 11.68
CA GLU A 4 1.79 41.87 10.48
C GLU A 4 3.30 41.64 10.53
N GLY A 5 3.72 40.77 11.46
CA GLY A 5 5.05 40.21 11.49
C GLY A 5 5.23 39.45 10.19
N GLU A 6 6.04 40.02 9.31
CA GLU A 6 6.54 39.41 8.09
C GLU A 6 6.84 37.94 8.37
N ASP A 7 6.12 37.03 7.71
CA ASP A 7 6.46 35.61 7.64
C ASP A 7 7.83 35.53 6.95
N GLU A 8 8.90 35.79 7.71
CA GLU A 8 10.28 35.63 7.24
C GLU A 8 10.41 34.18 6.78
N GLU A 9 10.62 33.98 5.48
CA GLU A 9 10.94 32.70 4.85
C GLU A 9 12.25 32.14 5.45
N ARG A 10 12.17 31.62 6.68
CA ARG A 10 13.28 30.97 7.34
C ARG A 10 13.43 29.59 6.73
N ILE A 11 14.59 29.34 6.15
CA ILE A 11 14.97 28.01 5.67
C ILE A 11 15.07 27.07 6.87
N PRO A 12 14.29 25.96 6.91
CA PRO A 12 14.34 25.00 8.02
C PRO A 12 15.69 24.31 8.07
N ASP A 13 16.11 23.90 9.27
CA ASP A 13 17.34 23.12 9.42
C ASP A 13 17.18 21.68 8.87
N ALA A 14 18.27 20.91 8.83
CA ALA A 14 18.23 19.57 8.24
C ALA A 14 17.30 18.60 8.97
N ALA A 15 17.18 18.72 10.30
CA ALA A 15 16.30 17.87 11.09
C ALA A 15 14.83 18.28 10.90
N GLU A 16 14.55 19.59 10.88
CA GLU A 16 13.23 20.13 10.56
C GLU A 16 12.80 19.74 9.14
N GLN A 17 13.69 19.82 8.15
CA GLN A 17 13.41 19.36 6.77
C GLN A 17 13.08 17.87 6.73
N GLU A 18 13.79 17.04 7.49
CA GLU A 18 13.49 15.61 7.57
C GLU A 18 12.11 15.35 8.18
N LEU A 19 11.78 16.04 9.28
CA LEU A 19 10.46 15.95 9.91
C LEU A 19 9.34 16.40 8.98
N LEU A 20 9.52 17.53 8.29
CA LEU A 20 8.55 18.04 7.31
C LEU A 20 8.36 17.05 6.16
N ARG A 21 9.44 16.45 5.67
CA ARG A 21 9.37 15.41 4.62
C ARG A 21 8.58 14.20 5.10
N LEU A 22 8.82 13.74 6.32
CA LEU A 22 8.11 12.60 6.91
C LEU A 22 6.63 12.91 7.11
N GLU A 23 6.30 14.08 7.64
CA GLU A 23 4.92 14.53 7.82
C GLU A 23 4.18 14.58 6.48
N PHE A 24 4.78 15.25 5.49
CA PHE A 24 4.22 15.35 4.15
C PHE A 24 3.97 13.97 3.54
N THR A 25 4.97 13.07 3.60
CA THR A 25 4.86 11.73 3.03
C THR A 25 3.79 10.91 3.74
N SER A 26 3.72 10.99 5.07
CA SER A 26 2.70 10.31 5.86
C SER A 26 1.30 10.80 5.51
N ARG A 27 1.11 12.12 5.42
CA ARG A 27 -0.17 12.73 5.05
C ARG A 27 -0.62 12.32 3.66
N MET A 28 0.27 12.39 2.68
CA MET A 28 -0.04 11.96 1.30
C MET A 28 -0.35 10.47 1.23
N TYR A 29 0.35 9.64 2.01
CA TYR A 29 0.04 8.23 2.11
C TYR A 29 -1.36 7.97 2.69
N GLN A 30 -1.76 8.70 3.74
CA GLN A 30 -3.12 8.61 4.29
C GLN A 30 -4.17 9.08 3.27
N SER A 31 -3.95 10.23 2.61
CA SER A 31 -4.87 10.72 1.58
C SER A 31 -5.02 9.74 0.42
N PHE A 32 -3.94 9.07 0.02
CA PHE A 32 -3.97 7.99 -0.95
C PHE A 32 -4.85 6.82 -0.48
N LEU A 33 -4.63 6.31 0.73
CA LEU A 33 -5.45 5.22 1.27
C LEU A 33 -6.92 5.60 1.46
N GLU A 34 -7.20 6.88 1.73
CA GLU A 34 -8.56 7.40 1.93
C GLU A 34 -9.27 7.78 0.62
N GLY A 35 -8.60 7.69 -0.53
CA GLY A 35 -9.21 8.03 -1.82
C GLY A 35 -9.39 9.55 -2.04
N GLN A 36 -8.60 10.39 -1.37
CA GLN A 36 -8.81 11.84 -1.33
C GLN A 36 -8.11 12.61 -2.45
N ASP A 37 -7.26 11.96 -3.23
CA ASP A 37 -6.54 12.60 -4.33
C ASP A 37 -7.44 12.67 -5.57
N GLY A 38 -8.15 13.79 -5.71
CA GLY A 38 -9.16 13.97 -6.77
C GLY A 38 -8.63 13.94 -8.20
N ASP A 39 -7.30 14.09 -8.38
CA ASP A 39 -6.63 14.02 -9.68
C ASP A 39 -6.12 12.61 -10.02
N PHE A 40 -6.29 11.63 -9.11
CA PHE A 40 -5.87 10.25 -9.28
C PHE A 40 -7.07 9.30 -9.41
N ASP A 41 -7.05 8.42 -10.40
CA ASP A 41 -8.08 7.41 -10.60
C ASP A 41 -7.74 6.14 -9.80
N TYR A 42 -8.37 5.98 -8.63
CA TYR A 42 -8.14 4.84 -7.75
C TYR A 42 -8.57 3.50 -8.34
N SER A 43 -9.43 3.47 -9.37
CA SER A 43 -9.80 2.22 -10.04
C SER A 43 -8.59 1.55 -10.72
N GLN A 44 -7.54 2.31 -11.07
CA GLN A 44 -6.30 1.78 -11.63
C GLN A 44 -5.49 0.93 -10.65
N VAL A 45 -5.81 1.01 -9.35
CA VAL A 45 -5.14 0.23 -8.30
C VAL A 45 -6.16 -0.70 -7.63
N ASP A 46 -7.29 -0.16 -7.14
CA ASP A 46 -8.29 -0.92 -6.39
C ASP A 46 -9.03 -1.97 -7.24
N GLU A 47 -9.20 -1.70 -8.54
CA GLU A 47 -9.90 -2.60 -9.48
C GLU A 47 -8.95 -3.19 -10.52
N ASN A 48 -7.67 -3.33 -10.18
CA ASN A 48 -6.64 -3.80 -11.10
C ASN A 48 -6.22 -5.26 -10.82
N PRO A 49 -6.74 -6.23 -11.60
CA PRO A 49 -6.42 -7.64 -11.39
C PRO A 49 -4.96 -8.00 -11.69
N ASP A 50 -4.21 -7.15 -12.41
CA ASP A 50 -2.78 -7.38 -12.68
C ASP A 50 -1.91 -7.03 -11.46
N LEU A 51 -2.44 -6.23 -10.52
CA LEU A 51 -1.81 -5.93 -9.24
C LEU A 51 -2.22 -6.90 -8.12
N ASP A 52 -3.22 -7.74 -8.38
CA ASP A 52 -3.63 -8.79 -7.45
C ASP A 52 -2.63 -9.96 -7.48
N ASP A 53 -2.14 -10.37 -6.31
CA ASP A 53 -1.24 -11.52 -6.16
C ASP A 53 -2.01 -12.87 -6.24
N LEU A 54 -2.88 -13.04 -7.23
CA LEU A 54 -3.74 -14.23 -7.37
C LEU A 54 -2.95 -15.52 -7.54
N GLU A 55 -1.79 -15.47 -8.20
CA GLU A 55 -0.94 -16.65 -8.40
C GLU A 55 -0.36 -17.15 -7.07
N LEU A 56 0.08 -16.23 -6.21
CA LEU A 56 0.58 -16.56 -4.88
C LEU A 56 -0.53 -17.15 -4.02
N LEU A 57 -1.70 -16.50 -4.00
CA LEU A 57 -2.86 -16.99 -3.27
C LEU A 57 -3.31 -18.38 -3.76
N SER A 58 -3.31 -18.60 -5.07
CA SER A 58 -3.67 -19.89 -5.67
C SER A 58 -2.74 -21.00 -5.21
N ARG A 59 -1.42 -20.76 -5.21
CA ARG A 59 -0.46 -21.75 -4.73
C ARG A 59 -0.62 -22.02 -3.23
N ASP A 60 -0.79 -20.99 -2.42
CA ASP A 60 -0.97 -21.14 -0.97
C ASP A 60 -2.28 -21.88 -0.61
N LEU A 61 -3.30 -21.78 -1.47
CA LEU A 61 -4.54 -22.55 -1.35
C LEU A 61 -4.35 -24.01 -1.79
N GLU A 62 -3.63 -24.24 -2.87
CA GLU A 62 -3.29 -25.58 -3.36
C GLU A 62 -2.45 -26.35 -2.34
N ASP A 63 -1.39 -25.76 -1.80
CA ASP A 63 -0.54 -26.36 -0.79
C ASP A 63 -1.36 -26.77 0.45
N ARG A 64 -2.28 -25.89 0.91
CA ARG A 64 -3.20 -26.22 2.02
C ARG A 64 -4.12 -27.39 1.70
N TYR A 65 -4.67 -27.44 0.48
CA TYR A 65 -5.54 -28.54 0.06
C TYR A 65 -4.81 -29.89 0.13
N PHE A 66 -3.55 -29.94 -0.31
CA PHE A 66 -2.74 -31.17 -0.23
C PHE A 66 -2.28 -31.52 1.18
N ASP A 67 -1.92 -30.53 2.00
CA ASP A 67 -1.51 -30.75 3.39
C ASP A 67 -2.67 -31.25 4.29
N GLU A 68 -3.91 -30.84 3.99
CA GLU A 68 -5.12 -31.26 4.71
C GLU A 68 -5.61 -32.68 4.31
N GLU A 69 -5.20 -33.20 3.16
CA GLU A 69 -5.55 -34.56 2.72
C GLU A 69 -4.57 -35.62 3.26
N GLU A 70 -5.12 -36.68 3.86
CA GLU A 70 -4.33 -37.87 4.20
C GLU A 70 -3.85 -38.57 2.90
N PRO A 71 -2.58 -39.00 2.81
CA PRO A 71 -2.05 -39.63 1.61
C PRO A 71 -2.84 -40.89 1.26
N SER A 72 -3.55 -40.87 0.13
CA SER A 72 -4.29 -42.01 -0.37
C SER A 72 -3.42 -42.90 -1.28
N GLN A 73 -3.75 -44.19 -1.38
CA GLN A 73 -3.05 -45.08 -2.33
C GLN A 73 -3.34 -44.64 -3.77
N ALA A 74 -2.28 -44.43 -4.53
CA ALA A 74 -2.38 -44.11 -5.95
C ALA A 74 -3.22 -45.18 -6.70
N PRO A 75 -4.10 -44.77 -7.62
CA PRO A 75 -4.94 -45.70 -8.36
C PRO A 75 -4.09 -46.67 -9.17
N VAL A 76 -4.42 -47.96 -9.08
CA VAL A 76 -3.75 -49.00 -9.86
C VAL A 76 -4.16 -48.85 -11.32
N LEU A 77 -3.22 -48.53 -12.20
CA LEU A 77 -3.44 -48.52 -13.66
C LEU A 77 -3.77 -49.95 -14.11
N GLN A 78 -4.95 -50.13 -14.69
CA GLN A 78 -5.41 -51.39 -15.32
C GLN A 78 -4.96 -51.48 -16.78
#